data_AF-A0A9E0MZ33-F1
#
_entry.id   AF-A0A9E0MZ33-F1
#
_cell.length_a   1.000
_cell.length_b   1.000
_cell.length_c   1.000
_cell.angle_alpha   90.00
_cell.angle_beta   90.00
_cell.angle_gamma   90.00
#
_symmetry.space_group_name_H-M   'P 1'
#
loop_
_entity.id
_entity.type
_entity.pdbx_description
1 polymer ?
#
loop_
_entity_poly.entity_id
_entity_poly.type
_entity_poly.pdbx_seq_one_letter_code
_entity_poly.pdbx_strand_id
1 'polypeptide(L)'
;MMNILRTAAYVFSATLFPSLVWAQEAVVAPVTDSMPAAPLMAETAHATAPEAAHHGGLPQFDPTSWPSQIFWLVLFFAILYVFFSRKALPAIGQTVQNRKDHIQKNLDEAAKLSAESARIKSLYEQSLKEASSRAALAVKDAGDAGKAKLAAGLADFRTRAESEIAAAESRIEQSKDNVLSDINRIAAEIASEAAEKIAGIRADTSQAETVVRTIRAKAKAA
;
A
#
# COMPACT_ATOMS: atom_id res chain seq x y z
N MET A 1 22.94 25.54 -22.10
CA MET A 1 24.29 25.73 -22.68
C MET A 1 25.37 25.49 -21.61
N MET A 2 25.43 24.30 -21.01
CA MET A 2 26.46 23.95 -19.99
C MET A 2 26.73 22.44 -19.92
N ASN A 3 26.42 21.70 -20.99
CA ASN A 3 26.63 20.25 -21.11
C ASN A 3 27.63 19.86 -22.22
N ILE A 4 28.28 20.85 -22.86
CA ILE A 4 29.30 20.62 -23.91
C ILE A 4 30.72 20.70 -23.32
N LEU A 5 30.91 21.38 -22.18
CA LEU A 5 32.23 21.55 -21.54
C LEU A 5 32.62 20.40 -20.59
N ARG A 6 31.69 19.53 -20.20
CA ARG A 6 32.00 18.34 -19.36
C ARG A 6 32.38 17.10 -20.18
N THR A 7 32.00 17.03 -21.45
CA THR A 7 32.26 15.88 -22.31
C THR A 7 33.67 15.91 -22.93
N ALA A 8 34.26 17.09 -23.10
CA ALA A 8 35.61 17.24 -23.66
C ALA A 8 36.74 16.79 -22.70
N ALA A 9 36.51 16.82 -21.38
CA ALA A 9 37.53 16.43 -20.39
C ALA A 9 37.67 14.90 -20.21
N TYR A 10 36.63 14.12 -20.54
CA TYR A 10 36.65 12.67 -20.34
C TYR A 10 37.25 11.90 -21.52
N VAL A 11 37.24 12.48 -22.72
CA VAL A 11 37.76 11.83 -23.94
C VAL A 11 39.29 11.95 -24.07
N PHE A 12 39.93 12.89 -23.37
CA PHE A 12 41.38 13.12 -23.48
C PHE A 12 42.25 12.28 -22.52
N SER A 13 41.67 11.62 -21.51
CA SER A 13 42.43 10.80 -20.55
C SER A 13 42.54 9.31 -20.94
N ALA A 14 41.79 8.84 -21.95
CA ALA A 14 41.58 7.41 -22.17
C ALA A 14 42.30 6.82 -23.40
N THR A 15 43.13 7.58 -24.10
CA THR A 15 43.74 7.14 -25.37
C THR A 15 45.26 7.22 -25.43
N LEU A 16 45.95 7.55 -24.33
CA LEU A 16 47.40 7.75 -24.34
C LEU A 16 48.12 7.02 -23.20
N PHE A 17 47.90 5.72 -23.01
CA PHE A 17 48.86 4.76 -22.40
C PHE A 17 48.25 3.35 -22.40
N PRO A 18 48.29 2.61 -23.53
CA PRO A 18 48.11 1.18 -23.48
C PRO A 18 49.44 0.54 -23.06
N SER A 19 49.36 -0.48 -22.20
CA SER A 19 50.39 -1.50 -21.93
C SER A 19 51.21 -1.38 -20.63
N LEU A 20 51.20 -2.52 -19.90
CA LEU A 20 52.15 -3.01 -18.90
C LEU A 20 52.16 -2.39 -17.50
N VAL A 21 51.33 -2.92 -16.58
CA VAL A 21 51.77 -3.38 -15.26
C VAL A 21 50.87 -4.54 -14.80
N TRP A 22 51.25 -5.77 -15.15
CA TRP A 22 50.93 -6.99 -14.42
C TRP A 22 52.15 -7.90 -14.55
N ALA A 23 53.02 -7.91 -13.55
CA ALA A 23 53.97 -9.00 -13.31
C ALA A 23 54.75 -8.65 -12.03
N GLN A 24 54.23 -9.15 -10.92
CA GLN A 24 55.05 -9.40 -9.75
C GLN A 24 55.83 -10.68 -10.01
N GLU A 25 57.15 -10.56 -10.19
CA GLU A 25 58.04 -11.71 -10.11
C GLU A 25 59.33 -11.30 -9.39
N ALA A 26 59.67 -12.11 -8.38
CA ALA A 26 60.85 -11.99 -7.56
C ALA A 26 62.07 -12.51 -8.33
N VAL A 27 63.16 -11.75 -8.34
CA VAL A 27 64.49 -12.29 -8.65
C VAL A 27 65.53 -11.62 -7.75
N VAL A 28 66.09 -12.42 -6.86
CA VAL A 28 67.39 -12.23 -6.21
C VAL A 28 68.48 -12.35 -7.28
N ALA A 29 69.43 -11.43 -7.31
CA ALA A 29 70.66 -11.59 -8.10
C ALA A 29 71.89 -11.05 -7.35
N PRO A 30 73.09 -11.61 -7.64
CA PRO A 30 74.11 -11.95 -6.65
C PRO A 30 75.27 -10.95 -6.55
N VAL A 31 76.01 -11.07 -5.44
CA VAL A 31 77.34 -10.50 -5.23
C VAL A 31 78.30 -11.03 -6.30
N THR A 32 78.90 -10.14 -7.08
CA THR A 32 80.18 -10.36 -7.75
C THR A 32 81.00 -9.07 -7.76
N ASP A 33 82.06 -9.12 -6.97
CA ASP A 33 83.21 -8.24 -6.93
C ASP A 33 83.97 -8.26 -8.26
N SER A 34 84.36 -7.10 -8.80
CA SER A 34 85.45 -6.97 -9.78
C SER A 34 85.69 -5.49 -10.12
N MET A 35 86.72 -4.92 -9.50
CA MET A 35 87.36 -3.70 -9.99
C MET A 35 87.98 -3.93 -11.38
N PRO A 36 88.12 -2.87 -12.18
CA PRO A 36 89.45 -2.64 -12.76
C PRO A 36 89.98 -1.25 -12.47
N ALA A 37 91.24 -1.23 -12.02
CA ALA A 37 92.09 -0.07 -11.85
C ALA A 37 92.52 0.54 -13.18
N ALA A 38 92.62 1.87 -13.24
CA ALA A 38 93.48 2.61 -14.18
C ALA A 38 93.54 4.12 -13.81
N PRO A 39 94.59 4.85 -14.22
CA PRO A 39 95.42 5.62 -13.27
C PRO A 39 95.58 7.13 -13.59
N LEU A 40 95.97 7.86 -12.54
CA LEU A 40 96.99 8.92 -12.43
C LEU A 40 97.02 10.19 -13.33
N MET A 41 97.36 11.29 -12.63
CA MET A 41 97.94 12.60 -13.03
C MET A 41 96.92 13.69 -13.47
N ALA A 42 96.98 14.96 -13.07
CA ALA A 42 97.99 15.81 -12.42
C ALA A 42 97.26 17.02 -11.74
N GLU A 43 97.57 17.42 -10.51
CA GLU A 43 98.55 18.45 -10.09
C GLU A 43 98.05 19.92 -10.19
N THR A 44 98.30 20.65 -9.09
CA THR A 44 98.25 22.11 -8.85
C THR A 44 96.91 22.70 -8.40
N ALA A 45 96.81 23.55 -7.37
CA ALA A 45 97.71 23.92 -6.29
C ALA A 45 96.89 24.77 -5.29
N HIS A 46 96.89 24.43 -4.00
CA HIS A 46 97.07 25.45 -2.96
C HIS A 46 97.55 24.80 -1.67
N ALA A 47 98.83 25.02 -1.37
CA ALA A 47 99.41 24.76 -0.08
C ALA A 47 99.26 26.02 0.78
N THR A 48 98.64 25.86 1.95
CA THR A 48 99.05 26.52 3.19
C THR A 48 98.43 25.75 4.35
N ALA A 49 99.25 24.99 5.06
CA ALA A 49 98.96 24.53 6.41
C ALA A 49 99.42 25.62 7.41
N PRO A 50 98.85 25.68 8.63
CA PRO A 50 99.32 24.74 9.64
C PRO A 50 98.19 23.98 10.37
N GLU A 51 98.37 22.66 10.36
CA GLU A 51 98.35 21.75 11.52
C GLU A 51 97.49 22.10 12.75
N ALA A 52 96.34 21.42 12.80
CA ALA A 52 95.87 20.57 13.89
C ALA A 52 95.77 21.13 15.32
N ALA A 53 94.53 21.37 15.73
CA ALA A 53 93.98 20.76 16.94
C ALA A 53 92.49 20.46 16.74
N HIS A 54 92.20 19.50 15.87
CA HIS A 54 90.84 18.99 15.71
C HIS A 54 90.77 17.52 16.18
N HIS A 55 90.02 17.37 17.28
CA HIS A 55 89.09 16.29 17.63
C HIS A 55 89.54 14.82 17.54
N GLY A 56 89.59 14.19 18.71
CA GLY A 56 89.08 12.83 18.83
C GLY A 56 87.56 12.83 18.59
N GLY A 57 87.08 11.84 17.84
CA GLY A 57 85.66 11.63 17.55
C GLY A 57 85.28 11.99 16.11
N LEU A 58 84.41 11.18 15.51
CA LEU A 58 83.87 11.39 14.16
C LEU A 58 83.41 12.85 13.98
N PRO A 59 83.76 13.54 12.88
CA PRO A 59 83.43 14.97 12.67
C PRO A 59 81.92 15.28 12.64
N GLN A 60 81.05 14.27 12.68
CA GLN A 60 79.59 14.37 12.82
C GLN A 60 79.11 14.63 14.27
N PHE A 61 79.99 14.50 15.28
CA PHE A 61 79.67 14.72 16.68
C PHE A 61 80.37 15.95 17.26
N ASP A 62 80.66 16.96 16.44
CA ASP A 62 81.20 18.23 16.92
C ASP A 62 80.09 19.06 17.60
N PRO A 63 80.13 19.24 18.95
CA PRO A 63 79.08 19.90 19.71
C PRO A 63 78.96 21.41 19.41
N THR A 64 79.90 21.99 18.69
CA THR A 64 79.85 23.40 18.27
C THR A 64 78.74 23.69 17.25
N SER A 65 78.30 22.68 16.50
CA SER A 65 77.25 22.79 15.49
C SER A 65 75.81 22.59 16.02
N TRP A 66 75.67 21.96 17.20
CA TRP A 66 74.37 21.58 17.78
C TRP A 66 73.44 22.77 18.08
N PRO A 67 73.89 23.93 18.59
CA PRO A 67 73.01 25.05 18.89
C PRO A 67 72.25 25.58 17.66
N SER A 68 72.92 25.63 16.50
CA SER A 68 72.30 26.06 15.24
C SER A 68 71.27 25.03 14.74
N GLN A 69 71.61 23.73 14.81
CA GLN A 69 70.70 22.66 14.41
C GLN A 69 69.45 22.60 15.29
N ILE A 70 69.61 22.77 16.61
CA ILE A 70 68.49 22.85 17.55
C ILE A 70 67.66 24.13 17.32
N PHE A 71 68.30 25.27 17.04
CA PHE A 71 67.58 26.52 16.70
C PHE A 71 66.67 26.34 15.48
N TRP A 72 67.19 25.81 14.38
CA TRP A 72 66.38 25.55 13.17
C TRP A 72 65.31 24.48 13.41
N LEU A 73 65.64 23.41 14.16
CA LEU A 73 64.67 22.38 14.54
C LEU A 73 63.50 23.00 15.30
N VAL A 74 63.77 23.84 16.31
CA VAL A 74 62.74 24.53 17.09
C VAL A 74 61.95 25.50 16.22
N LEU A 75 62.60 26.23 15.30
CA LEU A 75 61.92 27.15 14.40
C LEU A 75 60.92 26.42 13.48
N PHE A 76 61.36 25.37 12.78
CA PHE A 76 60.47 24.58 11.92
C PHE A 76 59.39 23.85 12.72
N PHE A 77 59.74 23.30 13.89
CA PHE A 77 58.78 22.63 14.76
C PHE A 77 57.72 23.60 15.28
N ALA A 78 58.10 24.82 15.65
CA ALA A 78 57.16 25.87 16.07
C ALA A 78 56.22 26.28 14.93
N ILE A 79 56.75 26.47 13.71
CA ILE A 79 55.93 26.77 12.52
C ILE A 79 54.93 25.64 12.25
N LEU A 80 55.40 24.39 12.25
CA LEU A 80 54.55 23.21 12.03
C LEU A 80 53.48 23.06 13.12
N TYR A 81 53.86 23.28 14.38
CA TYR A 81 52.96 23.23 15.52
C TYR A 81 51.83 24.23 15.39
N VAL A 82 52.14 25.48 15.03
CA VAL A 82 51.11 26.51 14.80
C VAL A 82 50.19 26.13 13.64
N PHE A 83 50.74 25.55 12.57
CA PHE A 83 49.93 25.07 11.43
C PHE A 83 48.97 23.94 11.84
N PHE A 84 49.45 22.91 12.54
CA PHE A 84 48.61 21.80 13.01
C PHE A 84 47.55 22.26 14.02
N SER A 85 47.95 23.11 14.97
CA SER A 85 47.07 23.68 15.97
C SER A 85 45.92 24.46 15.33
N ARG A 86 46.22 25.29 14.31
CA ARG A 86 45.20 26.15 13.68
C ARG A 86 44.43 25.52 12.52
N LYS A 87 44.95 24.51 11.84
CA LYS A 87 44.32 23.94 10.63
C LYS A 87 43.94 22.47 10.77
N ALA A 88 44.87 21.63 11.21
CA ALA A 88 44.66 20.18 11.22
C ALA A 88 43.65 19.75 12.31
N LEU A 89 43.83 20.22 13.55
CA LEU A 89 42.93 19.91 14.66
C LEU A 89 41.48 20.38 14.44
N PRO A 90 41.21 21.64 14.06
CA PRO A 90 39.82 22.08 13.85
C PRO A 90 39.15 21.38 12.66
N ALA A 91 39.88 21.03 11.60
CA ALA A 91 39.31 20.32 10.45
C ALA A 91 38.84 18.89 10.82
N ILE A 92 39.61 18.20 11.67
CA ILE A 92 39.23 16.87 12.18
C ILE A 92 38.04 16.99 13.15
N GLY A 93 38.08 17.97 14.06
CA GLY A 93 36.99 18.24 15.00
C GLY A 93 35.66 18.52 14.28
N GLN A 94 35.68 19.34 13.24
CA GLN A 94 34.50 19.66 12.43
C GLN A 94 33.94 18.41 11.74
N THR A 95 34.79 17.54 11.18
CA THR A 95 34.34 16.30 10.53
C THR A 95 33.69 15.34 11.52
N VAL A 96 34.27 15.18 12.71
CA VAL A 96 33.71 14.35 13.78
C VAL A 96 32.36 14.90 14.25
N GLN A 97 32.26 16.22 14.43
CA GLN A 97 31.01 16.85 14.84
C GLN A 97 29.93 16.68 13.77
N ASN A 98 30.24 16.97 12.50
CA ASN A 98 29.31 16.79 11.39
C ASN A 98 28.78 15.33 11.33
N ARG A 99 29.67 14.33 11.48
CA ARG A 99 29.24 12.92 11.51
C ARG A 99 28.31 12.63 12.68
N LYS A 100 28.61 13.13 13.87
CA LYS A 100 27.73 12.99 15.05
C LYS A 100 26.37 13.63 14.79
N ASP A 101 26.34 14.85 14.26
CA ASP A 101 25.11 15.58 13.98
C ASP A 101 24.27 14.86 12.91
N HIS A 102 24.91 14.33 11.86
CA HIS A 102 24.23 13.51 10.85
C HIS A 102 23.66 12.22 11.43
N ILE A 103 24.40 11.52 12.28
CA ILE A 103 23.91 10.30 12.94
C ILE A 103 22.72 10.63 13.84
N GLN A 104 22.81 11.67 14.67
CA GLN A 104 21.71 12.08 15.52
C GLN A 104 20.47 12.46 14.71
N LYS A 105 20.65 13.26 13.66
CA LYS A 105 19.56 13.62 12.75
C LYS A 105 18.91 12.38 12.11
N ASN A 106 19.71 11.42 11.65
CA ASN A 106 19.19 10.19 11.05
C ASN A 106 18.45 9.32 12.07
N LEU A 107 18.93 9.25 13.33
CA LEU A 107 18.25 8.53 14.41
C LEU A 107 16.92 9.21 14.77
N ASP A 108 16.90 10.54 14.87
CA ASP A 108 15.68 11.31 15.14
C ASP A 108 14.66 11.14 14.01
N GLU A 109 15.12 11.18 12.75
CA GLU A 109 14.27 10.98 11.59
C GLU A 109 13.73 9.56 11.52
N ALA A 110 14.56 8.55 11.79
CA ALA A 110 14.14 7.16 11.88
C ALA A 110 13.13 6.94 13.01
N ALA A 111 13.33 7.55 14.18
CA ALA A 111 12.40 7.48 15.30
C ALA A 111 11.05 8.13 14.95
N LYS A 112 11.06 9.31 14.30
CA LYS A 112 9.84 9.97 13.81
C LYS A 112 9.11 9.13 12.78
N LEU A 113 9.83 8.56 11.81
CA LEU A 113 9.22 7.72 10.77
C LEU A 113 8.66 6.42 11.35
N SER A 114 9.35 5.83 12.33
CA SER A 114 8.87 4.66 13.07
C SER A 114 7.59 4.98 13.86
N ALA A 115 7.56 6.11 14.56
CA ALA A 115 6.39 6.57 15.30
C ALA A 115 5.20 6.85 14.37
N GLU A 116 5.41 7.52 13.24
CA GLU A 116 4.33 7.78 12.27
C GLU A 116 3.86 6.47 11.63
N SER A 117 4.75 5.55 11.30
CA SER A 117 4.38 4.23 10.78
C SER A 117 3.53 3.45 11.77
N ALA A 118 3.88 3.48 13.06
CA ALA A 118 3.09 2.85 14.13
C ALA A 118 1.71 3.52 14.27
N ARG A 119 1.65 4.86 14.17
CA ARG A 119 0.39 5.61 14.20
C ARG A 119 -0.52 5.24 13.02
N ILE A 120 0.02 5.25 11.81
CA ILE A 120 -0.72 4.88 10.59
C ILE A 120 -1.19 3.43 10.66
N LYS A 121 -0.35 2.51 11.15
CA LYS A 121 -0.74 1.11 11.37
C LYS A 121 -1.91 1.01 12.33
N SER A 122 -1.86 1.71 13.47
CA SER A 122 -2.95 1.72 14.44
C SER A 122 -4.25 2.29 13.85
N LEU A 123 -4.18 3.41 13.12
CA LEU A 123 -5.33 4.00 12.45
C LEU A 123 -5.92 3.07 11.38
N TYR A 124 -5.05 2.38 10.62
CA TYR A 124 -5.46 1.40 9.64
C TYR A 124 -6.18 0.22 10.30
N GLU A 125 -5.62 -0.36 11.36
CA GLU A 125 -6.25 -1.44 12.13
C GLU A 125 -7.60 -1.02 12.74
N GLN A 126 -7.70 0.20 13.25
CA GLN A 126 -8.96 0.77 13.75
C GLN A 126 -10.00 0.91 12.62
N SER A 127 -9.59 1.47 11.47
CA SER A 127 -10.47 1.63 10.31
C SER A 127 -10.97 0.30 9.77
N LEU A 128 -10.12 -0.74 9.78
CA LEU A 128 -10.48 -2.08 9.35
C LEU A 128 -11.50 -2.69 10.31
N LYS A 129 -11.26 -2.57 11.63
CA LYS A 129 -12.20 -3.04 12.66
C LYS A 129 -13.55 -2.34 12.56
N GLU A 130 -13.55 -1.02 12.35
CA GLU A 130 -14.77 -0.23 12.19
C GLU A 130 -15.52 -0.62 10.91
N ALA A 131 -14.81 -0.79 9.79
CA ALA A 131 -15.39 -1.25 8.53
C ALA A 131 -16.00 -2.66 8.65
N SER A 132 -15.29 -3.59 9.28
CA SER A 132 -15.82 -4.94 9.56
C SER A 132 -17.05 -4.90 10.47
N SER A 133 -17.04 -4.06 11.50
CA SER A 133 -18.20 -3.89 12.38
C SER A 133 -19.39 -3.28 11.64
N ARG A 134 -19.19 -2.25 10.81
CA ARG A 134 -20.25 -1.66 9.97
C ARG A 134 -20.80 -2.66 8.97
N ALA A 135 -19.95 -3.47 8.33
CA ALA A 135 -20.38 -4.51 7.42
C ALA A 135 -21.25 -5.56 8.13
N ALA A 136 -20.84 -6.01 9.32
CA ALA A 136 -21.62 -6.95 10.12
C ALA A 136 -22.99 -6.37 10.53
N LEU A 137 -23.04 -5.10 10.93
CA LEU A 137 -24.29 -4.39 11.23
C LEU A 137 -25.18 -4.27 9.98
N ALA A 138 -24.62 -3.85 8.85
CA ALA A 138 -25.38 -3.72 7.61
C ALA A 138 -25.98 -5.04 7.13
N VAL A 139 -25.24 -6.16 7.24
CA VAL A 139 -25.76 -7.49 6.93
C VAL A 139 -26.89 -7.89 7.88
N LYS A 140 -26.74 -7.61 9.17
CA LYS A 140 -27.78 -7.87 10.16
C LYS A 140 -29.05 -7.05 9.86
N ASP A 141 -28.90 -5.75 9.66
CA ASP A 141 -30.00 -4.83 9.39
C ASP A 141 -30.71 -5.18 8.08
N ALA A 142 -29.97 -5.53 7.03
CA ALA A 142 -30.53 -6.00 5.77
C ALA A 142 -31.27 -7.33 5.95
N GLY A 143 -30.74 -8.25 6.77
CA GLY A 143 -31.39 -9.51 7.11
C GLY A 143 -32.70 -9.31 7.88
N ASP A 144 -32.70 -8.42 8.87
CA ASP A 144 -33.87 -8.13 9.70
C ASP A 144 -34.94 -7.35 8.89
N ALA A 145 -34.53 -6.38 8.07
CA ALA A 145 -35.42 -5.70 7.13
C ALA A 145 -36.02 -6.65 6.08
N GLY A 146 -35.22 -7.61 5.59
CA GLY A 146 -35.68 -8.67 4.68
C GLY A 146 -36.75 -9.55 5.31
N LYS A 147 -36.52 -10.02 6.55
CA LYS A 147 -37.51 -10.80 7.32
C LYS A 147 -38.79 -10.00 7.57
N ALA A 148 -38.66 -8.72 7.92
CA ALA A 148 -39.82 -7.85 8.15
C ALA A 148 -40.65 -7.66 6.87
N LYS A 149 -40.00 -7.43 5.71
CA LYS A 149 -40.68 -7.33 4.41
C LYS A 149 -41.36 -8.63 4.01
N LEU A 150 -40.71 -9.78 4.24
CA LEU A 150 -41.32 -11.09 3.98
C LEU A 150 -42.55 -11.31 4.87
N ALA A 151 -42.46 -11.01 6.17
CA ALA A 151 -43.59 -11.14 7.09
C ALA A 151 -44.77 -10.23 6.69
N ALA A 152 -44.49 -8.98 6.33
CA ALA A 152 -45.51 -8.04 5.83
C ALA A 152 -46.15 -8.54 4.53
N GLY A 153 -45.34 -8.98 3.56
CA GLY A 153 -45.84 -9.53 2.29
C GLY A 153 -46.68 -10.79 2.48
N LEU A 154 -46.30 -11.68 3.41
CA LEU A 154 -47.09 -12.86 3.76
C LEU A 154 -48.43 -12.48 4.42
N ALA A 155 -48.45 -11.47 5.29
CA ALA A 155 -49.68 -10.99 5.93
C ALA A 155 -50.63 -10.35 4.90
N ASP A 156 -50.11 -9.51 4.01
CA ASP A 156 -50.88 -8.89 2.92
C ASP A 156 -51.42 -9.95 1.95
N PHE A 157 -50.59 -10.93 1.58
CA PHE A 157 -51.00 -12.03 0.72
C PHE A 157 -52.11 -12.86 1.33
N ARG A 158 -52.02 -13.21 2.63
CA ARG A 158 -53.09 -13.92 3.35
C ARG A 158 -54.39 -13.13 3.34
N THR A 159 -54.32 -11.83 3.65
CA THR A 159 -55.50 -10.95 3.66
C THR A 159 -56.17 -10.88 2.29
N ARG A 160 -55.39 -10.78 1.20
CA ARG A 160 -55.90 -10.79 -0.17
C ARG A 160 -56.51 -12.14 -0.54
N ALA A 161 -55.85 -13.24 -0.19
CA ALA A 161 -56.37 -14.58 -0.44
C ALA A 161 -57.70 -14.82 0.29
N GLU A 162 -57.81 -14.43 1.56
CA GLU A 162 -59.06 -14.50 2.32
C GLU A 162 -60.18 -13.65 1.68
N SER A 163 -59.87 -12.43 1.23
CA SER A 163 -60.83 -11.58 0.52
C SER A 163 -61.27 -12.17 -0.82
N GLU A 164 -60.37 -12.78 -1.58
CA GLU A 164 -60.68 -13.40 -2.86
C GLU A 164 -61.52 -14.67 -2.68
N ILE A 165 -61.23 -15.47 -1.66
CA ILE A 165 -62.03 -16.64 -1.28
C ILE A 165 -63.45 -16.20 -0.91
N ALA A 166 -63.60 -15.21 -0.02
CA ALA A 166 -64.92 -14.70 0.37
C ALA A 166 -65.72 -14.14 -0.83
N ALA A 167 -65.05 -13.42 -1.74
CA ALA A 167 -65.68 -12.92 -2.96
C ALA A 167 -66.09 -14.05 -3.92
N ALA A 168 -65.27 -15.10 -4.03
CA ALA A 168 -65.58 -16.28 -4.84
C ALA A 168 -66.78 -17.05 -4.25
N GLU A 169 -66.81 -17.25 -2.94
CA GLU A 169 -67.95 -17.86 -2.24
C GLU A 169 -69.25 -17.08 -2.47
N SER A 170 -69.20 -15.75 -2.37
CA SER A 170 -70.36 -14.90 -2.66
C SER A 170 -70.84 -15.02 -4.11
N ARG A 171 -69.93 -15.06 -5.10
CA ARG A 171 -70.28 -15.27 -6.51
C ARG A 171 -70.89 -16.66 -6.76
N ILE A 172 -70.41 -17.69 -6.06
CA ILE A 172 -70.96 -19.04 -6.15
C ILE A 172 -72.39 -19.06 -5.61
N GLU A 173 -72.66 -18.43 -4.46
CA GLU A 173 -74.02 -18.38 -3.91
C GLU A 173 -74.98 -17.60 -4.82
N GLN A 174 -74.56 -16.45 -5.36
CA GLN A 174 -75.35 -15.70 -6.34
C GLN A 174 -75.63 -16.52 -7.61
N SER A 175 -74.62 -17.23 -8.13
CA SER A 175 -74.79 -18.08 -9.32
C SER A 175 -75.76 -19.23 -9.05
N LYS A 176 -75.68 -19.83 -7.86
CA LYS A 176 -76.60 -20.88 -7.42
C LYS A 176 -78.04 -20.36 -7.29
N ASP A 177 -78.24 -19.17 -6.71
CA ASP A 177 -79.56 -18.55 -6.62
C ASP A 177 -80.13 -18.22 -8.00
N ASN A 178 -79.31 -17.68 -8.91
CA ASN A 178 -79.71 -17.41 -10.29
C ASN A 178 -80.11 -18.69 -11.03
N VAL A 179 -79.29 -19.76 -10.94
CA VAL A 179 -79.60 -21.06 -11.56
C VAL A 179 -80.90 -21.65 -10.99
N LEU A 180 -81.10 -21.57 -9.67
CA LEU A 180 -82.35 -22.02 -9.05
C LEU A 180 -83.55 -21.20 -9.53
N SER A 181 -83.39 -19.89 -9.71
CA SER A 181 -84.44 -19.02 -10.28
C SER A 181 -84.74 -19.37 -11.74
N ASP A 182 -83.72 -19.56 -12.56
CA ASP A 182 -83.86 -19.95 -13.97
C ASP A 182 -84.52 -21.31 -14.12
N ILE A 183 -84.15 -22.31 -13.30
CA ILE A 183 -84.83 -23.62 -13.29
C ILE A 183 -86.32 -23.46 -12.94
N ASN A 184 -86.67 -22.62 -11.97
CA ASN A 184 -88.08 -22.38 -11.63
C ASN A 184 -88.85 -21.72 -12.77
N ARG A 185 -88.24 -20.75 -13.46
CA ARG A 185 -88.82 -20.08 -14.63
C ARG A 185 -89.05 -21.07 -15.77
N ILE A 186 -88.04 -21.88 -16.10
CA ILE A 186 -88.14 -22.92 -17.14
C ILE A 186 -89.20 -23.97 -16.76
N ALA A 187 -89.25 -24.40 -15.49
CA ALA A 187 -90.26 -25.34 -15.03
C ALA A 187 -91.68 -24.76 -15.11
N ALA A 188 -91.87 -23.49 -14.79
CA ALA A 188 -93.15 -22.79 -14.92
C ALA A 188 -93.58 -22.65 -16.39
N GLU A 189 -92.63 -22.37 -17.29
CA GLU A 189 -92.87 -22.28 -18.73
C GLU A 189 -93.28 -23.64 -19.32
N ILE A 190 -92.54 -24.72 -19.00
CA ILE A 190 -92.87 -26.09 -19.41
C ILE A 190 -94.22 -26.54 -18.83
N ALA A 191 -94.50 -26.25 -17.55
CA ALA A 191 -95.76 -26.60 -16.91
C ALA A 191 -96.95 -25.85 -17.53
N SER A 192 -96.76 -24.58 -17.91
CA SER A 192 -97.79 -23.79 -18.59
C SER A 192 -98.06 -24.33 -20.00
N GLU A 193 -97.02 -24.67 -20.76
CA GLU A 193 -97.15 -25.27 -22.08
C GLU A 193 -97.84 -26.65 -22.01
N ALA A 194 -97.49 -27.47 -21.01
CA ALA A 194 -98.13 -28.75 -20.77
C ALA A 194 -99.62 -28.59 -20.37
N ALA A 195 -99.94 -27.61 -19.53
CA ALA A 195 -101.32 -27.30 -19.14
C ALA A 195 -102.16 -26.80 -20.33
N GLU A 196 -101.59 -25.98 -21.21
CA GLU A 196 -102.27 -25.53 -22.44
C GLU A 196 -102.57 -26.73 -23.36
N LYS A 197 -101.61 -27.65 -23.52
CA LYS A 197 -101.77 -28.86 -24.36
C LYS A 197 -102.75 -29.89 -23.80
N ILE A 198 -102.87 -30.05 -22.49
CA ILE A 198 -103.70 -31.09 -21.85
C ILE A 198 -105.10 -30.56 -21.49
N ALA A 199 -105.19 -29.38 -20.88
CA ALA A 199 -106.43 -28.84 -20.32
C ALA A 199 -107.10 -27.80 -21.23
N GLY A 200 -106.44 -27.33 -22.29
CA GLY A 200 -106.97 -26.31 -23.21
C GLY A 200 -107.13 -24.92 -22.58
N ILE A 201 -106.56 -24.70 -21.39
CA ILE A 201 -106.60 -23.43 -20.65
C ILE A 201 -105.24 -22.76 -20.80
N ARG A 202 -105.22 -21.53 -21.32
CA ARG A 202 -104.01 -20.72 -21.42
C ARG A 202 -103.62 -20.24 -20.02
N ALA A 203 -102.66 -20.91 -19.39
CA ALA A 203 -102.13 -20.47 -18.11
C ALA A 203 -101.18 -19.29 -18.33
N ASP A 204 -101.40 -18.19 -17.60
CA ASP A 204 -100.48 -17.05 -17.64
C ASP A 204 -99.17 -17.41 -16.93
N THR A 205 -98.04 -17.22 -17.62
CA THR A 205 -96.70 -17.65 -17.15
C THR A 205 -96.32 -17.03 -15.82
N SER A 206 -96.79 -15.81 -15.51
CA SER A 206 -96.55 -15.15 -14.21
C SER A 206 -97.31 -15.83 -13.06
N GLN A 207 -98.53 -16.33 -13.32
CA GLN A 207 -99.28 -17.08 -12.32
C GLN A 207 -98.70 -18.48 -12.09
N ALA A 208 -98.25 -19.16 -13.15
CA ALA A 208 -97.57 -20.45 -13.03
C ALA A 208 -96.28 -20.35 -12.20
N GLU A 209 -95.49 -19.30 -12.41
CA GLU A 209 -94.26 -19.05 -11.64
C GLU A 209 -94.55 -18.82 -10.14
N THR A 210 -95.66 -18.14 -9.83
CA THR A 210 -96.11 -17.91 -8.46
C THR A 210 -96.52 -19.22 -7.78
N VAL A 211 -97.28 -20.08 -8.47
CA VAL A 211 -97.70 -21.39 -7.96
C VAL A 211 -96.50 -22.29 -7.68
N VAL A 212 -95.54 -22.37 -8.62
CA VAL A 212 -94.29 -23.12 -8.45
C VAL A 212 -93.50 -22.63 -7.23
N ARG A 213 -93.42 -21.31 -7.03
CA ARG A 213 -92.79 -20.72 -5.83
C ARG A 213 -93.48 -21.14 -4.53
N THR A 214 -94.81 -21.12 -4.46
CA THR A 214 -95.55 -21.58 -3.27
C THR A 214 -95.37 -23.07 -2.99
N ILE A 215 -95.36 -23.94 -4.01
CA ILE A 215 -95.14 -25.39 -3.83
C ILE A 215 -93.74 -25.65 -3.27
N ARG A 216 -92.71 -24.96 -3.80
CA ARG A 216 -91.34 -25.06 -3.29
C ARG A 216 -91.22 -24.55 -1.86
N ALA A 217 -91.83 -23.42 -1.52
CA ALA A 217 -91.81 -22.87 -0.16
C ALA A 217 -92.41 -23.85 0.84
N LYS A 218 -93.51 -24.52 0.46
CA LYS A 218 -94.14 -25.57 1.26
C LYS A 218 -93.24 -26.82 1.39
N ALA A 219 -92.53 -27.21 0.33
CA ALA A 219 -91.59 -28.35 0.34
C ALA A 219 -90.30 -28.09 1.15
N LYS A 220 -89.87 -26.84 1.30
CA LYS A 220 -88.70 -26.47 2.12
C LYS A 220 -89.03 -26.41 3.62
N ALA A 221 -90.31 -26.28 3.98
CA ALA A 221 -90.81 -26.16 5.35
C ALA A 221 -91.28 -27.50 5.96
N ALA A 222 -91.36 -28.56 5.16
CA ALA A 222 -91.63 -29.94 5.57
C ALA A 222 -90.32 -30.73 5.70
#